data_AF-A0A7X9XTW5-F1
#
_entry.id   AF-A0A7X9XTW5-F1
#
_cell.length_a   1.000
_cell.length_b   1.000
_cell.length_c   1.000
_cell.angle_alpha   90.00
_cell.angle_beta   90.00
_cell.angle_gamma   90.00
#
_symmetry.space_group_name_H-M   'P 1'
#
loop_
_entity.id
_entity.type
_entity.pdbx_description
1 polymer ?
#
loop_
_entity_poly.entity_id
_entity_poly.type
_entity_poly.pdbx_seq_one_letter_code
_entity_poly.pdbx_strand_id
1 'polypeptide(L)'
;MGIRYYAYPLHPDHYEAAAEDPRSFISDDPLGDAWGLVPNGDGTSTMGGKAVPPMLYLDKCWPHLQSLTTTPLGGHSPAHALFAGEPTMLNGGLCWEGFAKALSPAEMKEIAEDLKDATLFDDRDAFEPGVIEDMPSELHYAQHYLEKAKDFAQEMSDKGLGAVYLIA
;
A
#
# COMPACT_ATOMS: atom_id res chain seq x y z
N MET A 1 16.95 6.83 -3.81
CA MET A 1 15.91 6.38 -2.85
C MET A 1 15.05 5.36 -3.58
N GLY A 2 14.55 4.32 -2.90
CA GLY A 2 13.73 3.30 -3.56
C GLY A 2 12.26 3.67 -3.57
N ILE A 3 11.52 3.09 -4.51
CA ILE A 3 10.07 3.16 -4.64
C ILE A 3 9.41 2.60 -3.40
N ARG A 4 8.40 3.30 -2.88
CA ARG A 4 7.64 2.91 -1.69
C ARG A 4 6.15 3.02 -1.90
N TYR A 5 5.41 2.40 -1.00
CA TYR A 5 3.95 2.37 -1.04
C TYR A 5 3.33 3.13 0.14
N TYR A 6 2.32 3.93 -0.16
CA TYR A 6 1.53 4.71 0.79
C TYR A 6 0.05 4.61 0.42
N ALA A 7 -0.85 4.33 1.37
CA ALA A 7 -2.29 4.43 1.17
C ALA A 7 -2.96 5.22 2.29
N TYR A 8 -4.01 5.95 1.94
CA TYR A 8 -4.79 6.79 2.84
C TYR A 8 -6.27 6.39 2.78
N PRO A 9 -7.00 6.49 3.91
CA PRO A 9 -8.44 6.34 3.93
C PRO A 9 -9.11 7.35 3.00
N LEU A 10 -10.14 6.91 2.29
CA LEU A 10 -10.90 7.75 1.37
C LEU A 10 -12.38 7.71 1.75
N HIS A 11 -12.97 8.88 2.01
CA HIS A 11 -14.40 8.96 2.28
C HIS A 11 -15.20 8.61 1.01
N PRO A 12 -16.32 7.86 1.10
CA PRO A 12 -17.13 7.47 -0.06
C PRO A 12 -17.55 8.64 -0.95
N ASP A 13 -17.91 9.78 -0.34
CA ASP A 13 -18.32 10.99 -1.08
C ASP A 13 -17.22 11.56 -1.99
N HIS A 14 -15.96 11.21 -1.75
CA HIS A 14 -14.82 11.66 -2.55
C HIS A 14 -14.33 10.61 -3.56
N TYR A 15 -14.93 9.40 -3.57
CA TYR A 15 -14.46 8.31 -4.41
C TYR A 15 -14.43 8.67 -5.90
N GLU A 16 -15.52 9.23 -6.43
CA GLU A 16 -15.60 9.58 -7.86
C GLU A 16 -14.51 10.58 -8.27
N ALA A 17 -14.29 11.61 -7.44
CA ALA A 17 -13.23 12.59 -7.69
C ALA A 17 -11.82 11.97 -7.58
N ALA A 18 -11.60 11.08 -6.62
CA ALA A 18 -10.33 10.39 -6.45
C ALA A 18 -10.09 9.32 -7.53
N ALA A 19 -11.15 8.76 -8.13
CA ALA A 19 -11.03 7.84 -9.26
C ALA A 19 -10.57 8.58 -10.53
N GLU A 20 -10.97 9.84 -10.70
CA GLU A 20 -10.52 10.71 -11.79
C GLU A 20 -9.09 11.25 -11.58
N ASP A 21 -8.78 11.73 -10.38
CA ASP A 21 -7.45 12.26 -10.02
C ASP A 21 -6.99 11.78 -8.63
N PRO A 22 -6.46 10.55 -8.52
CA PRO A 22 -6.05 9.98 -7.24
C PRO A 22 -4.98 10.79 -6.52
N ARG A 23 -4.08 11.44 -7.28
CA ARG A 23 -2.93 12.15 -6.70
C ARG A 23 -3.34 13.38 -5.90
N SER A 24 -4.48 14.01 -6.22
CA SER A 24 -5.03 15.13 -5.46
C SER A 24 -5.46 14.75 -4.02
N PHE A 25 -5.61 13.46 -3.73
CA PHE A 25 -5.97 12.92 -2.42
C PHE A 25 -4.78 12.28 -1.68
N ILE A 26 -3.57 12.40 -2.23
CA ILE A 26 -2.33 11.95 -1.60
C ILE A 26 -1.63 13.17 -1.00
N SER A 27 -0.99 12.99 0.15
CA SER A 27 -0.16 14.01 0.79
C SER A 27 0.98 14.49 -0.11
N ASP A 28 1.37 15.76 0.03
CA ASP A 28 2.53 16.33 -0.66
C ASP A 28 3.86 15.69 -0.21
N ASP A 29 3.92 15.17 1.02
CA ASP A 29 5.08 14.42 1.54
C ASP A 29 4.66 13.14 2.28
N PRO A 30 4.31 12.06 1.54
CA PRO A 30 3.84 10.81 2.13
C PRO A 30 4.88 10.11 3.01
N LEU A 31 6.18 10.32 2.71
CA LEU A 31 7.27 9.77 3.52
C LEU A 31 7.39 10.56 4.83
N GLY A 32 7.28 11.87 4.75
CA GLY A 32 7.19 12.74 5.92
C GLY A 32 6.01 12.37 6.82
N ASP A 33 4.85 12.07 6.25
CA ASP A 33 3.68 11.60 7.02
C ASP A 33 3.96 10.26 7.71
N ALA A 34 4.47 9.28 6.96
CA ALA A 34 4.80 7.95 7.50
C ALA A 34 5.84 8.01 8.64
N TRP A 35 6.72 9.01 8.63
CA TRP A 35 7.78 9.18 9.63
C TRP A 35 7.47 10.27 10.68
N GLY A 36 6.29 10.90 10.61
CA GLY A 36 5.89 11.98 11.52
C GLY A 36 6.81 13.21 11.45
N LEU A 37 7.29 13.55 10.24
CA LEU A 37 8.23 14.64 9.98
C LEU A 37 7.58 15.90 9.39
N VAL A 38 6.32 15.84 8.95
CA VAL A 38 5.64 17.01 8.38
C VAL A 38 5.51 18.11 9.45
N PRO A 39 6.00 19.35 9.18
CA PRO A 39 6.02 20.42 10.17
C PRO A 39 4.63 20.73 10.71
N ASN A 40 4.56 21.17 11.95
CA ASN A 40 3.39 21.91 12.41
C ASN A 40 3.23 23.17 11.55
N GLY A 41 2.03 23.74 11.45
CA GLY A 41 1.77 25.00 10.74
C GLY A 41 2.58 26.21 11.26
N ASP A 42 3.45 26.01 12.26
CA ASP A 42 4.43 26.95 12.79
C ASP A 42 5.86 26.78 12.23
N GLY A 43 6.09 25.82 11.32
CA GLY A 43 7.38 25.59 10.67
C GLY A 43 8.38 24.76 11.48
N THR A 44 7.97 24.16 12.60
CA THR A 44 8.83 23.25 13.39
C THR A 44 8.50 21.78 13.12
N SER A 45 9.53 20.98 12.78
CA SER A 45 9.46 19.51 12.70
C SER A 45 10.35 18.91 13.77
N THR A 46 9.76 18.23 14.76
CA THR A 46 10.49 17.32 15.65
C THR A 46 10.24 15.89 15.18
N MET A 47 11.29 15.06 15.06
CA MET A 47 11.08 13.61 14.92
C MET A 47 10.13 13.12 16.02
N GLY A 48 9.00 12.52 15.64
CA GLY A 48 7.98 12.06 16.58
C GLY A 48 7.06 13.15 17.16
N GLY A 49 6.96 14.31 16.51
CA GLY A 49 6.19 15.47 16.98
C GLY A 49 4.68 15.45 16.71
N LYS A 50 4.22 14.68 15.71
CA LYS A 50 2.79 14.58 15.35
C LYS A 50 2.35 13.12 15.28
N ALA A 51 1.08 12.86 15.60
CA ALA A 51 0.45 11.59 15.29
C ALA A 51 0.48 11.38 13.77
N VAL A 52 1.09 10.28 13.34
CA VAL A 52 1.04 9.81 11.95
C VAL A 52 -0.43 9.75 11.53
N PRO A 53 -0.83 10.35 10.39
CA PRO A 53 -2.20 10.27 9.94
C PRO A 53 -2.59 8.79 9.75
N PRO A 54 -3.88 8.42 9.86
CA PRO A 54 -4.31 7.07 9.53
C PRO A 54 -3.89 6.75 8.09
N MET A 55 -2.98 5.81 7.92
CA MET A 55 -2.40 5.44 6.62
C MET A 55 -1.82 4.04 6.65
N LEU A 56 -1.74 3.40 5.49
CA LEU A 56 -0.95 2.20 5.27
C LEU A 56 0.38 2.58 4.62
N TYR A 57 1.48 2.21 5.26
CA TYR A 57 2.83 2.33 4.70
C TYR A 57 3.45 0.94 4.61
N LEU A 58 3.81 0.51 3.40
CA LEU A 58 4.43 -0.81 3.16
C LEU A 58 5.93 -0.75 2.88
N ASP A 59 6.53 0.45 2.95
CA ASP A 59 7.89 0.68 2.49
C ASP A 59 8.12 0.08 1.09
N LYS A 60 9.17 -0.72 0.90
CA LYS A 60 9.49 -1.36 -0.39
C LYS A 60 8.87 -2.74 -0.54
N CYS A 61 8.03 -3.17 0.41
CA CYS A 61 7.49 -4.52 0.48
C CYS A 61 6.34 -4.78 -0.50
N TRP A 62 5.80 -3.73 -1.12
CA TRP A 62 4.61 -3.83 -1.97
C TRP A 62 4.71 -4.88 -3.10
N PRO A 63 5.86 -5.12 -3.78
CA PRO A 63 5.93 -6.13 -4.84
C PRO A 63 5.75 -7.55 -4.29
N HIS A 64 6.21 -7.82 -3.06
CA HIS A 64 6.03 -9.13 -2.44
C HIS A 64 4.55 -9.41 -2.15
N LEU A 65 3.80 -8.40 -1.70
CA LEU A 65 2.36 -8.54 -1.44
C LEU A 65 1.54 -8.60 -2.74
N GLN A 66 1.99 -7.89 -3.78
CA GLN A 66 1.42 -8.01 -5.12
C GLN A 66 1.63 -9.42 -5.71
N SER A 67 2.81 -10.00 -5.52
CA SER A 67 3.11 -11.38 -5.93
C SER A 67 2.27 -12.39 -5.15
N LEU A 68 2.16 -12.23 -3.82
CA LEU A 68 1.35 -13.12 -2.97
C LEU A 68 -0.11 -13.21 -3.42
N THR A 69 -0.67 -12.08 -3.87
CA THR A 69 -2.07 -11.99 -4.30
C THR A 69 -2.28 -12.36 -5.78
N THR A 70 -1.22 -12.82 -6.44
CA THR A 70 -1.29 -13.37 -7.81
C THR A 70 -1.38 -14.89 -7.72
N THR A 71 -2.42 -15.44 -8.32
CA THR A 71 -2.68 -16.89 -8.34
C THR A 71 -1.69 -17.60 -9.28
N PRO A 72 -1.41 -18.90 -9.08
CA PRO A 72 -0.45 -19.65 -9.91
C PRO A 72 -0.77 -19.70 -11.41
N LEU A 73 -2.04 -19.47 -11.79
CA LEU A 73 -2.47 -19.42 -13.20
C LEU A 73 -2.42 -18.01 -13.80
N GLY A 74 -1.85 -17.04 -13.09
CA GLY A 74 -1.78 -15.63 -13.49
C GLY A 74 -3.08 -14.85 -13.31
N GLY A 75 -4.06 -15.39 -12.58
CA GLY A 75 -5.23 -14.65 -12.10
C GLY A 75 -4.92 -13.86 -10.82
N HIS A 76 -5.84 -13.02 -10.36
CA HIS A 76 -5.64 -12.17 -9.18
C HIS A 76 -6.76 -12.40 -8.16
N SER A 77 -6.40 -12.50 -6.89
CA SER A 77 -7.40 -12.44 -5.80
C SER A 77 -7.90 -11.00 -5.64
N PRO A 78 -9.08 -10.75 -5.04
CA PRO A 78 -9.55 -9.40 -4.78
C PRO A 78 -8.53 -8.50 -4.07
N ALA A 79 -7.76 -9.04 -3.11
CA ALA A 79 -6.71 -8.33 -2.38
C ALA A 79 -5.62 -7.74 -3.29
N HIS A 80 -5.40 -8.32 -4.47
CA HIS A 80 -4.43 -7.82 -5.43
C HIS A 80 -4.69 -6.36 -5.81
N ALA A 81 -5.95 -5.91 -5.81
CA ALA A 81 -6.30 -4.53 -6.16
C ALA A 81 -5.64 -3.49 -5.24
N LEU A 82 -5.34 -3.85 -3.98
CA LEU A 82 -4.64 -2.99 -3.02
C LEU A 82 -3.15 -2.83 -3.34
N PHE A 83 -2.54 -3.82 -3.98
CA PHE A 83 -1.10 -3.83 -4.29
C PHE A 83 -0.82 -3.67 -5.79
N ALA A 84 -1.85 -3.54 -6.61
CA ALA A 84 -1.75 -3.44 -8.06
C ALA A 84 -1.02 -2.17 -8.49
N GLY A 85 -0.35 -2.24 -9.63
CA GLY A 85 0.32 -1.10 -10.24
C GLY A 85 1.84 -1.23 -10.24
N GLU A 86 2.44 -0.49 -11.16
CA GLU A 86 3.88 -0.50 -11.43
C GLU A 86 4.31 0.93 -11.75
N PRO A 87 5.24 1.53 -10.98
CA PRO A 87 5.82 2.81 -11.34
C PRO A 87 6.55 2.73 -12.67
N THR A 88 6.33 3.73 -13.52
CA THR A 88 6.93 3.75 -14.85
C THR A 88 8.31 4.38 -14.79
N MET A 89 9.31 3.63 -15.23
CA MET A 89 10.67 4.15 -15.37
C MET A 89 10.75 5.13 -16.53
N LEU A 90 11.19 6.35 -16.24
CA LEU A 90 11.36 7.41 -17.23
C LEU A 90 12.85 7.73 -17.43
N ASN A 91 13.17 8.36 -18.57
CA ASN A 91 14.51 8.85 -18.89
C ASN A 91 15.63 7.81 -18.71
N GLY A 92 15.38 6.54 -19.04
CA GLY A 92 16.37 5.46 -18.92
C GLY A 92 16.79 5.13 -17.49
N GLY A 93 15.93 5.38 -16.49
CA GLY A 93 16.18 5.05 -15.08
C GLY A 93 16.58 6.22 -14.20
N LEU A 94 16.59 7.44 -14.75
CA LEU A 94 16.93 8.65 -14.00
C LEU A 94 15.75 9.20 -13.17
N CYS A 95 14.51 8.87 -13.56
CA CYS A 95 13.32 9.22 -12.80
C CYS A 95 12.25 8.14 -12.91
N TRP A 96 11.30 8.20 -11.97
CA TRP A 96 10.18 7.28 -11.87
C TRP A 96 8.90 8.11 -11.83
N GLU A 97 7.92 7.71 -12.64
CA GLU A 97 6.54 8.18 -12.51
C GLU A 97 5.80 7.20 -11.61
N GLY A 98 5.37 7.67 -10.44
CA GLY A 98 4.68 6.83 -9.47
C GLY A 98 3.31 6.38 -9.97
N PHE A 99 2.84 5.24 -9.51
CA PHE A 99 1.49 4.74 -9.81
C PHE A 99 0.53 5.14 -8.70
N ALA A 100 -0.67 5.65 -9.02
CA ALA A 100 -1.68 5.98 -8.03
C ALA A 100 -3.05 5.47 -8.44
N LYS A 101 -3.85 5.02 -7.47
CA LYS A 101 -5.20 4.48 -7.71
C LYS A 101 -6.09 4.69 -6.49
N ALA A 102 -7.37 4.96 -6.74
CA ALA A 102 -8.42 4.93 -5.74
C ALA A 102 -9.18 3.59 -5.76
N LEU A 103 -9.60 3.15 -4.57
CA LEU A 103 -10.39 1.96 -4.32
C LEU A 103 -11.68 2.38 -3.62
N SER A 104 -12.79 1.87 -4.11
CA SER A 104 -14.11 2.10 -3.55
C SER A 104 -14.27 1.39 -2.19
N PRO A 105 -15.24 1.83 -1.37
CA PRO A 105 -15.60 1.09 -0.15
C PRO A 105 -16.01 -0.36 -0.40
N ALA A 106 -16.64 -0.64 -1.55
CA ALA A 106 -17.04 -1.99 -1.93
C ALA A 106 -15.81 -2.87 -2.21
N GLU A 107 -14.83 -2.36 -2.98
CA GLU A 107 -13.56 -3.05 -3.20
C GLU A 107 -12.81 -3.27 -1.89
N MET A 108 -12.73 -2.26 -1.00
CA MET A 108 -12.06 -2.41 0.29
C MET A 108 -12.69 -3.50 1.17
N LYS A 109 -14.00 -3.68 1.09
CA LYS A 109 -14.69 -4.77 1.78
C LYS A 109 -14.30 -6.15 1.22
N GLU A 110 -14.25 -6.31 -0.09
CA GLU A 110 -13.83 -7.57 -0.73
C GLU A 110 -12.35 -7.88 -0.43
N ILE A 111 -11.49 -6.84 -0.47
CA ILE A 111 -10.08 -6.93 -0.11
C ILE A 111 -9.91 -7.38 1.34
N ALA A 112 -10.67 -6.82 2.28
CA ALA A 112 -10.57 -7.17 3.70
C ALA A 112 -10.95 -8.64 3.96
N GLU A 113 -12.01 -9.13 3.34
CA GLU A 113 -12.41 -10.55 3.46
C GLU A 113 -11.37 -11.48 2.84
N ASP A 114 -10.81 -11.13 1.68
CA ASP A 114 -9.78 -11.92 1.00
C ASP A 114 -8.45 -11.96 1.78
N LEU A 115 -8.06 -10.84 2.40
CA LEU A 115 -6.83 -10.76 3.19
C LEU A 115 -6.92 -11.41 4.58
N LYS A 116 -8.13 -11.63 5.11
CA LYS A 116 -8.34 -12.04 6.51
C LYS A 116 -7.56 -13.29 6.91
N ASP A 117 -7.58 -14.30 6.03
CA ASP A 117 -6.93 -15.60 6.27
C ASP A 117 -5.59 -15.74 5.51
N ALA A 118 -5.14 -14.69 4.81
CA ALA A 118 -3.90 -14.74 4.02
C ALA A 118 -2.66 -14.87 4.92
N THR A 119 -1.71 -15.74 4.56
CA THR A 119 -0.44 -15.89 5.28
C THR A 119 0.68 -16.26 4.31
N LEU A 120 1.86 -15.66 4.50
CA LEU A 120 3.03 -15.96 3.66
C LEU A 120 3.64 -17.32 3.97
N PHE A 121 3.36 -17.89 5.15
CA PHE A 121 3.96 -19.15 5.59
C PHE A 121 3.33 -20.38 4.93
N ASP A 122 2.05 -20.31 4.56
CA ASP A 122 1.35 -21.44 3.92
C ASP A 122 1.63 -21.49 2.41
N ASP A 123 1.95 -20.34 1.78
CA ASP A 123 2.18 -20.19 0.34
C ASP A 123 3.66 -19.96 -0.02
N ARG A 124 4.61 -20.42 0.81
CA ARG A 124 6.05 -20.24 0.56
C ARG A 124 6.50 -20.75 -0.81
N ASP A 125 5.85 -21.80 -1.32
CA ASP A 125 6.13 -22.41 -2.62
C ASP A 125 5.49 -21.64 -3.80
N ALA A 126 4.61 -20.67 -3.54
CA ALA A 126 3.96 -19.84 -4.57
C ALA A 126 4.82 -18.66 -5.04
N PHE A 127 5.93 -18.37 -4.35
CA PHE A 127 6.86 -17.32 -4.77
C PHE A 127 7.75 -17.82 -5.91
N GLU A 128 7.85 -17.03 -6.98
CA GLU A 128 8.88 -17.30 -7.98
C GLU A 128 10.28 -17.22 -7.36
N PRO A 129 11.20 -18.14 -7.71
CA PRO A 129 12.57 -18.09 -7.24
C PRO A 129 13.21 -16.72 -7.54
N GLY A 130 13.56 -15.96 -6.50
CA GLY A 130 14.17 -14.64 -6.61
C GLY A 130 13.26 -13.45 -6.29
N VAL A 131 11.95 -13.65 -6.07
CA VAL A 131 11.04 -12.58 -5.60
C VAL A 131 11.22 -12.31 -4.11
N ILE A 132 11.46 -13.35 -3.32
CA ILE A 132 11.97 -13.24 -1.95
C ILE A 132 13.34 -13.89 -1.98
N GLU A 133 14.42 -13.15 -1.74
CA GLU A 133 15.69 -13.79 -1.41
C GLU A 133 15.41 -14.62 -0.16
N ASP A 134 15.66 -15.93 -0.23
CA ASP A 134 15.22 -17.01 0.68
C ASP A 134 15.82 -16.90 2.11
N MET A 135 15.72 -15.69 2.67
CA MET A 135 16.28 -15.21 3.90
C MET A 135 15.11 -15.06 4.88
N PRO A 136 15.16 -15.70 6.06
CA PRO A 136 14.12 -15.57 7.07
C PRO A 136 13.76 -14.10 7.36
N SER A 137 14.70 -13.15 7.24
CA SER A 137 14.43 -11.72 7.43
C SER A 137 13.42 -11.13 6.44
N GLU A 138 13.46 -11.53 5.16
CA GLU A 138 12.57 -11.00 4.13
C GLU A 138 11.14 -11.52 4.30
N LEU A 139 10.98 -12.78 4.70
CA LEU A 139 9.67 -13.35 5.00
C LEU A 139 9.03 -12.70 6.24
N HIS A 140 9.81 -12.47 7.30
CA HIS A 140 9.32 -11.75 8.48
C HIS A 140 9.00 -10.28 8.14
N TYR A 141 9.79 -9.66 7.27
CA TYR A 141 9.57 -8.29 6.78
C TYR A 141 8.25 -8.21 5.99
N ALA A 142 8.02 -9.13 5.06
CA ALA A 142 6.80 -9.19 4.30
C ALA A 142 5.58 -9.54 5.15
N GLN A 143 5.73 -10.46 6.12
CA GLN A 143 4.62 -10.80 7.02
C GLN A 143 4.22 -9.60 7.88
N HIS A 144 5.19 -8.85 8.39
CA HIS A 144 4.93 -7.62 9.15
C HIS A 144 4.10 -6.61 8.35
N TYR A 145 4.39 -6.43 7.07
CA TYR A 145 3.61 -5.52 6.22
C TYR A 145 2.28 -6.10 5.75
N LEU A 146 2.18 -7.42 5.58
CA LEU A 146 0.90 -8.10 5.33
C LEU A 146 -0.07 -7.88 6.49
N GLU A 147 0.37 -8.05 7.74
CA GLU A 147 -0.48 -7.80 8.91
C GLU A 147 -0.94 -6.35 8.98
N LYS A 148 -0.07 -5.38 8.67
CA LYS A 148 -0.48 -3.97 8.55
C LYS A 148 -1.53 -3.74 7.46
N ALA A 149 -1.39 -4.42 6.32
CA ALA A 149 -2.36 -4.32 5.23
C ALA A 149 -3.71 -4.91 5.62
N LYS A 150 -3.74 -6.02 6.37
CA LYS A 150 -4.96 -6.61 6.94
C LYS A 150 -5.65 -5.64 7.90
N ASP A 151 -4.92 -5.10 8.85
CA ASP A 151 -5.45 -4.15 9.84
C ASP A 151 -6.07 -2.93 9.14
N PHE A 152 -5.36 -2.37 8.16
CA PHE A 152 -5.85 -1.24 7.39
C PHE A 152 -7.10 -1.59 6.58
N ALA A 153 -7.09 -2.71 5.84
CA ALA A 153 -8.22 -3.13 5.02
C ALA A 153 -9.46 -3.40 5.86
N GLN A 154 -9.30 -4.07 7.01
CA GLN A 154 -10.38 -4.33 7.95
C GLN A 154 -10.93 -3.01 8.52
N GLU A 155 -10.07 -2.07 8.91
CA GLU A 155 -10.50 -0.77 9.40
C GLU A 155 -11.30 0.03 8.35
N MET A 156 -10.86 0.00 7.09
CA MET A 156 -11.58 0.67 5.99
C MET A 156 -12.94 0.01 5.75
N SER A 157 -12.99 -1.32 5.74
CA SER A 157 -14.22 -2.11 5.59
C SER A 157 -15.23 -1.81 6.72
N ASP A 158 -14.79 -1.85 7.97
CA ASP A 158 -15.63 -1.60 9.15
C ASP A 158 -16.23 -0.20 9.17
N LYS A 159 -15.47 0.78 8.65
CA LYS A 159 -15.88 2.19 8.59
C LYS A 159 -16.63 2.55 7.30
N GLY A 160 -16.73 1.63 6.34
CA GLY A 160 -17.33 1.91 5.02
C GLY A 160 -16.52 2.94 4.20
N LEU A 161 -15.20 2.96 4.38
CA LEU A 161 -14.28 3.83 3.67
C LEU A 161 -13.65 3.11 2.48
N GLY A 162 -13.32 3.88 1.44
CA GLY A 162 -12.40 3.45 0.39
C GLY A 162 -10.95 3.69 0.80
N ALA A 163 -10.04 3.54 -0.16
CA ALA A 163 -8.65 3.92 0.01
C ALA A 163 -8.10 4.59 -1.25
N VAL A 164 -7.06 5.39 -1.11
CA VAL A 164 -6.28 5.90 -2.25
C VAL A 164 -4.81 5.65 -1.96
N TYR A 165 -4.07 5.13 -2.94
CA TYR A 165 -2.68 4.78 -2.74
C TYR A 165 -1.75 5.30 -3.83
N LEU A 166 -0.48 5.38 -3.48
CA LEU A 166 0.64 5.80 -4.30
C LEU A 166 1.81 4.82 -4.13
N ILE A 167 2.40 4.43 -5.26
CA ILE A 167 3.64 3.68 -5.37
C ILE A 167 4.67 4.60 -6.04
N ALA A 168 5.65 5.14 -5.28
CA ALA A 168 6.62 6.13 -5.77
C ALA A 168 7.93 6.16 -4.95
#